data_AF-A0A7W1B0W2-F1
#
_entry.id   AF-A0A7W1B0W2-F1
#
_cell.length_a   1.000
_cell.length_b   1.000
_cell.length_c   1.000
_cell.angle_alpha   90.00
_cell.angle_beta   90.00
_cell.angle_gamma   90.00
#
_symmetry.space_group_name_H-M   'P 1'
#
loop_
_entity.id
_entity.type
_entity.pdbx_description
1 polymer ?
#
loop_
_entity_poly.entity_id
_entity_poly.type
_entity_poly.pdbx_seq_one_letter_code
_entity_poly.pdbx_strand_id
1 'polypeptide(L)'
;MAHSPTQLADVPRIRLRTPAQLAAAIPYLVGFPPVESLVLVGLAGESPHVVVTMRIDLPEPEQCPSASEAMAGYLASAGADTALVVVATETAGRRPR
;
A
#
# COMPACT_ATOMS: atom_id res chain seq x y z
N MET A 1 -8.20 33.33 13.53
CA MET A 1 -7.10 32.55 14.13
C MET A 1 -6.90 31.32 13.27
N ALA A 2 -6.03 31.42 12.26
CA ALA A 2 -5.71 30.29 11.41
C ALA A 2 -4.76 29.38 12.18
N HIS A 3 -5.16 28.14 12.45
CA HIS A 3 -4.21 27.12 12.87
C HIS A 3 -3.29 26.85 11.68
N SER A 4 -2.07 27.38 11.73
CA SER A 4 -0.99 26.95 10.85
C SER A 4 -0.87 25.43 10.97
N PRO A 5 -0.83 24.66 9.86
CA PRO A 5 -0.57 23.24 9.95
C PRO A 5 0.75 23.08 10.71
N THR A 6 0.70 22.44 11.87
CA THR A 6 1.88 22.12 12.67
C THR A 6 2.87 21.45 11.74
N GLN A 7 3.95 22.16 11.44
CA GLN A 7 5.09 21.61 10.73
C GLN A 7 5.50 20.36 11.51
N LEU A 8 5.21 19.19 10.96
CA LEU A 8 5.57 17.90 11.54
C LEU A 8 7.10 17.90 11.62
N ALA A 9 7.62 18.30 12.78
CA ALA A 9 9.04 18.49 13.01
C ALA A 9 9.75 17.16 12.73
N ASP A 10 10.68 17.21 11.76
CA ASP A 10 11.78 16.28 11.49
C ASP A 10 11.55 14.78 11.78
N VAL A 11 10.39 14.24 11.37
CA VAL A 11 10.19 12.79 11.37
C VAL A 11 11.10 12.20 10.28
N PRO A 12 12.05 11.30 10.62
CA PRO A 12 12.93 10.69 9.63
C PRO A 12 12.13 10.06 8.49
N ARG A 13 12.36 10.52 7.26
CA ARG A 13 11.67 10.02 6.07
C ARG A 13 12.52 8.97 5.38
N ILE A 14 12.01 7.75 5.30
CA ILE A 14 12.61 6.70 4.46
C ILE A 14 12.11 6.90 3.02
N ARG A 15 13.05 6.90 2.07
CA ARG A 15 12.73 6.92 0.64
C ARG A 15 13.00 5.54 0.05
N LEU A 16 11.95 4.92 -0.47
CA LEU A 16 12.01 3.63 -1.16
C LEU A 16 12.11 3.91 -2.67
N ARG A 17 13.14 3.38 -3.32
CA ARG A 17 13.45 3.66 -4.74
C ARG A 17 13.39 2.43 -5.63
N THR A 18 13.29 1.24 -5.05
CA THR A 18 13.29 -0.01 -5.80
C THR A 18 12.17 -0.94 -5.31
N PRO A 19 11.68 -1.86 -6.17
CA PRO A 19 10.72 -2.88 -5.74
C PRO A 19 11.21 -3.73 -4.57
N ALA A 20 12.51 -4.03 -4.50
CA ALA A 20 13.09 -4.79 -3.40
C ALA A 20 13.06 -4.03 -2.06
N GLN A 21 13.38 -2.72 -2.09
CA GLN A 21 13.27 -1.87 -0.90
C GLN A 21 11.82 -1.76 -0.44
N LEU A 22 10.89 -1.68 -1.39
CA LEU A 22 9.47 -1.62 -1.12
C LEU A 22 8.95 -2.91 -0.50
N ALA A 23 9.28 -4.06 -1.07
CA ALA A 23 8.94 -5.37 -0.50
C ALA A 23 9.48 -5.54 0.93
N ALA A 24 10.72 -5.11 1.17
CA ALA A 24 11.33 -5.14 2.51
C ALA A 24 10.63 -4.21 3.52
N ALA A 25 9.97 -3.14 3.05
CA ALA A 25 9.24 -2.21 3.89
C ALA A 25 7.85 -2.72 4.29
N ILE A 26 7.24 -3.61 3.51
CA ILE A 26 5.85 -4.06 3.71
C ILE A 26 5.57 -4.56 5.13
N PRO A 27 6.38 -5.46 5.73
CA PRO A 27 6.11 -5.95 7.09
C PRO A 27 5.98 -4.83 8.11
N TYR A 28 6.73 -3.74 7.93
CA TYR A 28 6.69 -2.58 8.80
C TYR A 28 5.48 -1.67 8.53
N LEU A 29 4.99 -1.62 7.29
CA LEU A 29 3.79 -0.86 6.91
C LEU A 29 2.50 -1.51 7.43
N VAL A 30 2.45 -2.85 7.50
CA VAL A 30 1.28 -3.59 8.01
C VAL A 30 1.43 -4.06 9.46
N GLY A 31 2.63 -3.98 10.04
CA GLY A 31 2.93 -4.33 11.43
C GLY A 31 3.36 -5.78 11.68
N PHE A 32 3.31 -6.64 10.66
CA PHE A 32 3.73 -8.05 10.71
C PHE A 32 4.08 -8.57 9.31
N PRO A 33 4.88 -9.63 9.16
CA PRO A 33 5.10 -10.26 7.86
C PRO A 33 3.77 -10.79 7.28
N PRO A 34 3.30 -10.30 6.12
CA PRO A 34 2.08 -10.80 5.52
C PRO A 34 2.30 -12.20 4.93
N VAL A 35 1.30 -13.09 5.10
CA VAL A 35 1.27 -14.45 4.55
C VAL A 35 -0.02 -14.59 3.74
N GLU A 36 0.08 -15.10 2.52
CA GLU A 36 -1.05 -15.26 1.58
C GLU A 36 -2.00 -14.05 1.58
N SER A 37 -1.44 -12.88 1.29
CA SER A 37 -2.11 -11.58 1.44
C SER A 37 -1.99 -10.73 0.19
N LEU A 38 -3.02 -9.93 -0.04
CA LEU A 38 -2.99 -8.79 -0.95
C LEU A 38 -2.79 -7.51 -0.11
N VAL A 39 -1.70 -6.80 -0.38
CA VAL A 39 -1.36 -5.52 0.27
C VAL A 39 -1.49 -4.40 -0.75
N LEU A 40 -2.24 -3.35 -0.40
CA LEU A 40 -2.28 -2.12 -1.18
C LEU A 40 -1.70 -0.96 -0.39
N VAL A 41 -0.87 -0.18 -1.08
CA VAL A 41 -0.29 1.06 -0.57
C VAL A 41 -0.75 2.18 -1.47
N GLY A 42 -1.59 3.06 -0.93
CA GLY A 42 -2.02 4.28 -1.60
C GLY A 42 -0.99 5.39 -1.40
N LEU A 43 -0.66 6.07 -2.49
CA LEU A 43 0.27 7.19 -2.53
C LEU A 43 -0.43 8.45 -3.04
N ALA A 44 0.00 9.62 -2.58
CA ALA A 44 -0.50 10.89 -3.07
C ALA A 44 0.59 11.97 -3.20
N GLY A 45 0.34 12.94 -4.09
CA GLY A 45 1.07 14.19 -4.23
C GLY A 45 2.32 14.12 -5.13
N GLU A 46 2.85 15.30 -5.49
CA GLU A 46 3.98 15.43 -6.44
C GLU A 46 5.27 14.73 -5.97
N SER A 47 5.45 14.64 -4.65
CA SER A 47 6.43 13.75 -4.01
C SER A 47 5.65 12.62 -3.33
N PRO A 48 5.45 11.48 -4.02
CA PRO A 48 4.57 10.42 -3.55
C PRO A 48 4.94 9.96 -2.14
N HIS A 49 3.95 9.97 -1.25
CA HIS A 49 4.07 9.47 0.11
C HIS A 49 2.85 8.62 0.44
N VAL A 50 3.03 7.68 1.37
CA VAL A 50 1.97 6.77 1.79
C VAL A 50 0.85 7.56 2.49
N VAL A 51 -0.37 7.42 1.97
CA VAL A 51 -1.60 7.99 2.58
C VAL A 51 -2.49 6.92 3.18
N VAL A 52 -2.42 5.69 2.67
CA VAL A 52 -3.12 4.53 3.24
C VAL A 52 -2.35 3.25 2.96
N THR A 53 -2.38 2.32 3.90
CA THR A 53 -1.96 0.93 3.68
C THR A 53 -3.07 0.01 4.15
N MET A 54 -3.42 -0.96 3.31
CA MET A 54 -4.44 -1.95 3.61
C MET A 54 -3.93 -3.33 3.25
N ARG A 55 -4.31 -4.31 4.07
CA ARG A 55 -3.96 -5.72 3.89
C ARG A 55 -5.23 -6.54 4.04
N ILE A 56 -5.49 -7.36 3.04
CA ILE A 56 -6.51 -8.41 3.11
C ILE A 56 -5.85 -9.76 2.86
N ASP A 57 -6.53 -10.83 3.26
CA ASP A 57 -6.15 -12.16 2.80
C ASP A 57 -6.33 -12.25 1.28
N LEU A 58 -5.56 -13.12 0.62
CA LEU A 58 -5.62 -13.26 -0.83
C LEU A 58 -7.04 -13.70 -1.25
N PRO A 59 -7.77 -12.91 -2.06
CA PRO A 59 -9.11 -13.28 -2.48
C PRO A 59 -9.06 -14.47 -3.43
N GLU A 60 -10.07 -15.34 -3.33
CA GLU A 60 -10.31 -16.34 -4.36
C GLU A 60 -10.66 -15.67 -5.70
N PRO A 61 -10.43 -16.32 -6.85
CA PRO A 61 -10.64 -15.73 -8.17
C PRO A 61 -12.04 -15.09 -8.36
N GLU A 62 -13.07 -15.70 -7.79
CA GLU A 62 -14.46 -15.24 -7.87
C GLU A 62 -14.71 -13.97 -7.04
N GLN A 63 -13.86 -13.72 -6.04
CA GLN A 63 -13.92 -12.57 -5.14
C GLN A 63 -13.07 -11.39 -5.63
N CYS A 64 -12.14 -11.62 -6.57
CA CYS A 64 -11.24 -10.58 -7.09
C CYS A 64 -11.97 -9.32 -7.57
N PRO A 65 -13.09 -9.38 -8.34
CA PRO A 65 -13.78 -8.17 -8.77
C PRO A 65 -14.30 -7.32 -7.61
N SER A 66 -15.05 -7.92 -6.68
CA SER A 66 -15.61 -7.19 -5.54
C SER A 66 -14.53 -6.69 -4.57
N ALA A 67 -13.48 -7.49 -4.34
CA ALA A 67 -12.32 -7.06 -3.56
C ALA A 67 -11.63 -5.86 -4.21
N SER A 68 -11.42 -5.90 -5.53
CA SER A 68 -10.79 -4.80 -6.27
C SER A 68 -11.59 -3.50 -6.22
N GLU A 69 -12.92 -3.58 -6.37
CA GLU A 69 -13.81 -2.42 -6.27
C GLU A 69 -13.80 -1.80 -4.86
N ALA A 70 -13.92 -2.63 -3.83
CA ALA A 70 -13.86 -2.16 -2.44
C ALA A 70 -12.51 -1.48 -2.14
N MET A 71 -11.41 -2.11 -2.55
CA MET A 71 -10.06 -1.60 -2.34
C MET A 71 -9.81 -0.29 -3.07
N ALA A 72 -10.25 -0.19 -4.32
CA ALA A 72 -10.19 1.04 -5.10
C ALA A 72 -11.03 2.16 -4.44
N GLY A 73 -12.20 1.83 -3.90
CA GLY A 73 -13.02 2.76 -3.11
C GLY A 73 -12.28 3.30 -1.88
N TYR A 74 -11.60 2.43 -1.14
CA TYR A 74 -10.80 2.85 0.02
C TYR A 74 -9.63 3.75 -0.37
N LEU A 75 -8.91 3.42 -1.45
CA LEU A 75 -7.82 4.25 -1.99
C LEU A 75 -8.33 5.64 -2.38
N ALA A 76 -9.44 5.71 -3.12
CA ALA A 76 -10.05 6.96 -3.52
C ALA A 76 -10.50 7.78 -2.30
N SER A 77 -11.11 7.14 -1.30
CA SER A 77 -11.52 7.82 -0.06
C SER A 77 -10.36 8.38 0.75
N ALA A 78 -9.18 7.76 0.65
CA ALA A 78 -7.94 8.22 1.27
C ALA A 78 -7.22 9.31 0.46
N GLY A 79 -7.74 9.69 -0.71
CA GLY A 79 -7.11 10.67 -1.59
C GLY A 79 -5.86 10.16 -2.30
N ALA A 80 -5.71 8.84 -2.45
CA ALA A 80 -4.60 8.27 -3.21
C ALA A 80 -4.80 8.51 -4.72
N ASP A 81 -3.78 9.04 -5.39
CA ASP A 81 -3.72 9.20 -6.84
C ASP A 81 -2.97 8.04 -7.53
N THR A 82 -2.20 7.28 -6.74
CA THR A 82 -1.39 6.17 -7.20
C THR A 82 -1.54 5.01 -6.22
N ALA A 83 -1.61 3.78 -6.74
CA ALA A 83 -1.68 2.57 -5.93
C ALA A 83 -0.55 1.62 -6.28
N LEU A 84 0.12 1.10 -5.25
CA LEU A 84 0.95 -0.08 -5.35
C LEU A 84 0.15 -1.28 -4.87
N VAL A 85 0.13 -2.34 -5.68
CA VAL A 85 -0.50 -3.62 -5.34
C VAL A 85 0.61 -4.67 -5.18
N VAL A 86 0.62 -5.35 -4.03
CA VAL A 86 1.60 -6.39 -3.72
C VAL A 86 0.88 -7.66 -3.31
N VAL A 87 1.24 -8.76 -3.97
CA VAL A 87 0.83 -10.10 -3.58
C VAL A 87 1.95 -10.71 -2.75
N ALA A 88 1.70 -10.93 -1.47
CA ALA A 88 2.61 -11.62 -0.57
C ALA A 88 2.16 -13.07 -0.41
N THR A 89 2.88 -13.97 -1.06
CA THR A 89 2.64 -15.43 -1.02
C THR A 89 3.97 -16.13 -0.81
N GLU A 90 3.95 -17.30 -0.20
CA GLU A 90 5.13 -18.16 -0.07
C GLU A 90 5.52 -18.79 -1.40
N THR A 91 4.62 -18.79 -2.38
CA THR A 91 4.88 -19.30 -3.73
C THR A 91 5.63 -18.26 -4.56
N ALA A 92 6.79 -18.62 -5.10
CA ALA A 92 7.51 -17.74 -6.03
C ALA A 92 6.59 -17.35 -7.21
N GLY A 93 6.33 -16.04 -7.37
CA GLY A 93 5.38 -15.53 -8.35
C GLY A 93 5.67 -16.03 -9.77
N ARG A 94 4.70 -16.73 -10.37
CA ARG A 94 4.78 -17.06 -11.80
C ARG A 94 4.56 -15.79 -12.60
N ARG A 95 5.44 -15.50 -13.56
CA ARG A 95 5.21 -14.37 -14.47
C ARG A 95 3.88 -14.59 -15.22
N PRO A 96 2.97 -13.60 -15.25
CA PRO A 96 1.83 -13.66 -16.15
C PRO A 96 2.34 -13.76 -17.60
N ARG A 97 1.71 -14.64 -18.39
CA ARG A 97 2.02 -14.83 -19.82
C ARG A 97 1.48 -13.68 -20.65
#